data_AF-A0A0Q4DYZ4-F1
#
_entry.id   AF-A0A0Q4DYZ4-F1
#
_cell.length_a   1.000
_cell.length_b   1.000
_cell.length_c   1.000
_cell.angle_alpha   90.00
_cell.angle_beta   90.00
_cell.angle_gamma   90.00
#
_symmetry.space_group_name_H-M   'P 1'
#
loop_
_entity.id
_entity.type
_entity.pdbx_description
1 polymer ?
#
loop_
_entity_poly.entity_id
_entity_poly.type
_entity_poly.pdbx_seq_one_letter_code
_entity_poly.pdbx_strand_id
1 'polypeptide(L)'
;MLYKYRYLFFAAAAILILSAGTLLFTLLSGSDPAADFDEKKKELNGIFSTYNGKVYALVPSNGYYEVSGARPETFRVLSGAYRDSHIGYDGRYVYAGNLILKGLRPDRTAALGNNYYTDGTTTWYCSGISEADESLGALAYTIQFIGYRWGLNAKPQSYRYPSVELPRGGKYQPRLSQDIAVSSRQAFYKGLPMPEADPGQLRPLMIQYRERSERLSVDYFTDGKRVYYRHQLLPTAYSPDLYELGIEGDLPSRNTYLVDHRSGRVYVDGQSFDPSKAPYRLLGRSLIHSAHVLFMAKDGMYFYNAENKETERAGDPPFGQQPVEEIAPDVFRRGDRIYYLSVSESWGRKTGLQNRRTHLQKLDGVRASELQKLPGGNPGYGSVWQSGHRYFYFDALGSSQLMPSAVYELKDASVARQLTASADLRSDDLRDLLDSGALKEAGSTTVVTATTDYREYGNLAYWLIGSGIVLVLLLTLVLKKGNGDPFVLKDGYLIINNFSFKKYRIHEIAKVVFTIERTLTGAGGYNVRMQVIEKSGKTGRKLMFAGRATLLPGSDAEMRQYIQKLKAQLRAQGIRSEITG
;
A
#
# COMPACT_ATOMS: atom_id res chain seq x y z
N MET A 1 41.00 -10.14 -20.93
CA MET A 1 40.15 -11.22 -21.51
C MET A 1 38.72 -10.77 -21.82
N LEU A 2 38.06 -9.92 -21.01
CA LEU A 2 36.67 -9.47 -21.23
C LEU A 2 36.36 -8.80 -22.58
N TYR A 3 37.34 -8.17 -23.22
CA TYR A 3 37.16 -7.45 -24.49
C TYR A 3 36.65 -8.31 -25.67
N LYS A 4 37.03 -9.59 -25.74
CA LYS A 4 36.59 -10.49 -26.82
C LYS A 4 35.07 -10.70 -26.80
N TYR A 5 34.45 -10.56 -25.63
CA TYR A 5 33.03 -10.81 -25.40
C TYR A 5 32.19 -9.53 -25.34
N ARG A 6 32.74 -8.36 -25.67
CA ARG A 6 32.02 -7.07 -25.60
C ARG A 6 30.72 -7.02 -26.40
N TYR A 7 30.68 -7.60 -27.60
CA TYR A 7 29.45 -7.65 -28.40
C TYR A 7 28.42 -8.58 -27.76
N LEU A 8 28.87 -9.62 -27.07
CA LEU A 8 28.02 -10.49 -26.25
C LEU A 8 27.43 -9.70 -25.07
N PHE A 9 28.25 -8.89 -24.38
CA PHE A 9 27.77 -8.02 -23.30
C PHE A 9 26.81 -6.93 -23.79
N PHE A 10 27.05 -6.32 -24.95
CA PHE A 10 26.13 -5.35 -25.54
C PHE A 10 24.82 -5.99 -26.01
N ALA A 11 24.89 -7.16 -26.63
CA ALA A 11 23.70 -7.93 -26.99
C ALA A 11 22.90 -8.30 -25.72
N ALA A 12 23.56 -8.76 -24.66
CA ALA A 12 22.91 -9.07 -23.39
C ALA A 12 22.25 -7.83 -22.77
N ALA A 13 22.92 -6.66 -22.79
CA ALA A 13 22.36 -5.41 -22.28
C ALA A 13 21.16 -4.92 -23.11
N ALA A 14 21.23 -5.00 -24.44
CA ALA A 14 20.13 -4.64 -25.32
C ALA A 14 18.92 -5.57 -25.11
N ILE A 15 19.16 -6.87 -24.95
CA ILE A 15 18.12 -7.86 -24.59
C ILE A 15 17.50 -7.50 -23.24
N LEU A 16 18.31 -7.11 -22.24
CA LEU A 16 17.82 -6.75 -20.91
C LEU A 16 16.94 -5.49 -20.96
N ILE A 17 17.36 -4.44 -21.68
CA ILE A 17 16.55 -3.22 -21.87
C ILE A 17 15.27 -3.51 -22.64
N LEU A 18 15.36 -4.31 -23.72
CA LEU A 18 14.18 -4.68 -24.51
C LEU A 18 13.20 -5.50 -23.65
N SER A 19 13.70 -6.47 -22.88
CA SER A 19 12.89 -7.28 -21.97
C SER A 19 12.22 -6.44 -20.88
N ALA A 20 12.93 -5.47 -20.29
CA ALA A 20 12.36 -4.54 -19.33
C ALA A 20 11.30 -3.61 -19.96
N GLY A 21 11.51 -3.17 -21.21
CA GLY A 21 10.53 -2.39 -21.96
C GLY A 21 9.27 -3.18 -22.28
N THR A 22 9.40 -4.45 -22.70
CA THR A 22 8.25 -5.34 -22.92
C THR A 22 7.53 -5.67 -21.61
N LEU A 23 8.26 -5.86 -20.52
CA LEU A 23 7.71 -6.05 -19.17
C LEU A 23 6.87 -4.83 -18.75
N LEU A 24 7.38 -3.62 -18.96
CA LEU A 24 6.66 -2.38 -18.67
C LEU A 24 5.42 -2.22 -19.55
N PHE A 25 5.54 -2.49 -20.86
CA PHE A 25 4.41 -2.43 -21.78
C PHE A 25 3.30 -3.43 -21.42
N THR A 26 3.66 -4.66 -21.04
CA THR A 26 2.68 -5.70 -20.65
C THR A 26 1.99 -5.40 -19.33
N LEU A 27 2.67 -4.72 -18.38
CA LEU A 27 2.09 -4.24 -17.13
C LEU A 27 1.15 -3.04 -17.35
N LEU A 28 1.46 -2.16 -18.30
CA LEU A 28 0.67 -0.94 -18.57
C LEU A 28 -0.49 -1.16 -19.57
N SER A 29 -0.48 -2.26 -20.34
CA SER A 29 -1.55 -2.56 -21.30
C SER A 29 -2.80 -3.09 -20.57
N GLY A 30 -3.88 -2.31 -20.57
CA GLY A 30 -5.02 -2.45 -19.66
C GLY A 30 -6.07 -3.52 -19.96
N SER A 31 -5.92 -4.38 -20.98
CA SER A 31 -6.98 -5.35 -21.35
C SER A 31 -6.61 -6.79 -20.99
N ASP A 32 -7.21 -7.33 -19.92
CA ASP A 32 -7.15 -8.77 -19.61
C ASP A 32 -7.71 -9.55 -20.81
N PRO A 33 -6.97 -10.49 -21.42
CA PRO A 33 -7.50 -11.32 -22.51
C PRO A 33 -8.79 -12.06 -22.13
N ALA A 34 -9.01 -12.35 -20.84
CA ALA A 34 -10.23 -12.97 -20.35
C ALA A 34 -11.41 -12.00 -20.21
N ALA A 35 -11.24 -10.71 -20.50
CA ALA A 35 -12.34 -9.73 -20.53
C ALA A 35 -13.13 -9.78 -21.85
N ASP A 36 -12.63 -10.45 -22.89
CA ASP A 36 -13.28 -10.61 -24.19
C ASP A 36 -14.26 -11.80 -24.19
N PHE A 37 -15.26 -11.73 -23.30
CA PHE A 37 -16.44 -12.60 -23.43
C PHE A 37 -17.36 -12.00 -24.50
N ASP A 38 -17.25 -12.51 -25.73
CA ASP A 38 -18.22 -12.21 -26.80
C ASP A 38 -19.66 -12.63 -26.40
N GLU A 39 -20.65 -12.24 -27.21
CA GLU A 39 -22.11 -12.49 -27.02
C GLU A 39 -22.53 -13.96 -26.75
N LYS A 40 -21.62 -14.94 -26.90
CA LYS A 40 -21.87 -16.39 -26.69
C LYS A 40 -21.72 -16.85 -25.23
N LYS A 41 -21.52 -15.94 -24.26
CA LYS A 41 -21.50 -16.29 -22.84
C LYS A 41 -22.90 -16.66 -22.36
N LYS A 42 -23.05 -17.85 -21.76
CA LYS A 42 -24.27 -18.24 -21.04
C LYS A 42 -24.03 -18.17 -19.54
N GLU A 43 -24.73 -17.27 -18.87
CA GLU A 43 -24.68 -17.15 -17.41
C GLU A 43 -25.45 -18.30 -16.76
N LEU A 44 -24.84 -18.94 -15.75
CA LEU A 44 -25.50 -19.97 -14.94
C LEU A 44 -26.09 -19.36 -13.67
N ASN A 45 -25.32 -18.47 -13.04
CA ASN A 45 -25.73 -17.54 -11.99
C ASN A 45 -24.71 -16.38 -11.94
N GLY A 46 -24.85 -15.48 -10.95
CA GLY A 46 -23.94 -14.34 -10.80
C GLY A 46 -22.47 -14.67 -10.52
N ILE A 47 -22.10 -15.94 -10.31
CA ILE A 47 -20.71 -16.39 -10.13
C ILE A 47 -20.24 -17.24 -11.31
N PHE A 48 -21.02 -18.22 -11.75
CA PHE A 48 -20.64 -19.20 -12.76
C PHE A 48 -21.22 -18.88 -14.13
N SER A 49 -20.45 -19.15 -15.17
CA SER A 49 -20.86 -18.98 -16.56
C SER A 49 -20.23 -20.05 -17.44
N THR A 50 -20.88 -20.40 -18.54
CA THR A 50 -20.29 -21.25 -19.58
C THR A 50 -19.91 -20.42 -20.79
N TYR A 51 -18.71 -20.67 -21.32
CA TYR A 51 -18.17 -20.01 -22.51
C TYR A 51 -17.24 -20.98 -23.25
N ASN A 52 -17.36 -21.07 -24.58
CA ASN A 52 -16.56 -21.96 -25.44
C ASN A 52 -16.42 -23.41 -24.92
N GLY A 53 -17.53 -24.02 -24.46
CA GLY A 53 -17.53 -25.41 -23.98
C GLY A 53 -16.77 -25.62 -22.66
N LYS A 54 -16.57 -24.55 -21.88
CA LYS A 54 -15.92 -24.57 -20.56
C LYS A 54 -16.76 -23.83 -19.54
N VAL A 55 -16.53 -24.13 -18.26
CA VAL A 55 -17.14 -23.43 -17.12
C VAL A 55 -16.13 -22.43 -16.56
N TYR A 56 -16.61 -21.24 -16.24
CA TYR A 56 -15.84 -20.17 -15.61
C TYR A 56 -16.54 -19.70 -14.32
N ALA A 57 -15.76 -19.33 -13.32
CA ALA A 57 -16.23 -18.72 -12.08
C ALA A 57 -15.67 -17.29 -11.95
N LEU A 58 -16.53 -16.35 -11.59
CA LEU A 58 -16.17 -15.00 -11.22
C LEU A 58 -15.57 -15.01 -9.82
N VAL A 59 -14.35 -14.52 -9.73
CA VAL A 59 -13.67 -14.22 -8.47
C VAL A 59 -13.65 -12.70 -8.34
N PRO A 60 -14.43 -12.12 -7.40
CA PRO A 60 -14.44 -10.68 -7.18
C PRO A 60 -13.01 -10.15 -6.96
N SER A 61 -12.74 -8.97 -7.52
CA SER A 61 -11.42 -8.31 -7.56
C SER A 61 -10.34 -9.00 -8.42
N ASN A 62 -10.66 -10.12 -9.08
CA ASN A 62 -9.67 -10.83 -9.92
C ASN A 62 -10.22 -11.30 -11.28
N GLY A 63 -11.55 -11.32 -11.46
CA GLY A 63 -12.23 -11.62 -12.72
C GLY A 63 -12.57 -13.10 -12.89
N TYR A 64 -12.79 -13.54 -14.13
CA TYR A 64 -13.19 -14.92 -14.41
C TYR A 64 -12.00 -15.87 -14.46
N TYR A 65 -12.21 -17.07 -13.92
CA TYR A 65 -11.27 -18.19 -13.93
C TYR A 65 -11.93 -19.45 -14.46
N GLU A 66 -11.24 -20.21 -15.31
CA GLU A 66 -11.71 -21.53 -15.74
C GLU A 66 -11.83 -22.44 -14.51
N VAL A 67 -12.98 -23.10 -14.37
CA VAL A 67 -13.21 -24.12 -13.35
C VAL A 67 -12.61 -25.42 -13.87
N SER A 68 -11.33 -25.65 -13.57
CA SER A 68 -10.58 -26.77 -14.13
C SER A 68 -11.21 -28.11 -13.76
N GLY A 69 -11.43 -28.97 -14.76
CA GLY A 69 -12.03 -30.29 -14.60
C GLY A 69 -13.57 -30.31 -14.64
N ALA A 70 -14.21 -29.14 -14.70
CA ALA A 70 -15.66 -29.03 -14.79
C ALA A 70 -16.22 -29.57 -16.10
N ARG A 71 -17.37 -30.24 -16.01
CA ARG A 71 -18.15 -30.72 -17.16
C ARG A 71 -19.35 -29.80 -17.43
N PRO A 72 -19.31 -28.90 -18.43
CA PRO A 72 -20.35 -27.91 -18.66
C PRO A 72 -21.75 -28.52 -18.82
N GLU A 73 -21.85 -29.66 -19.51
CA GLU A 73 -23.11 -30.35 -19.80
C GLU A 73 -23.88 -30.78 -18.54
N THR A 74 -23.14 -31.07 -17.46
CA THR A 74 -23.69 -31.57 -16.20
C THR A 74 -23.49 -30.58 -15.05
N PHE A 75 -22.93 -29.41 -15.32
CA PHE A 75 -22.58 -28.45 -14.28
C PHE A 75 -23.85 -27.81 -13.71
N ARG A 76 -23.93 -27.76 -12.39
CA ARG A 76 -25.03 -27.20 -11.63
C ARG A 76 -24.49 -26.34 -10.51
N VAL A 77 -25.28 -25.37 -10.09
CA VAL A 77 -25.01 -24.58 -8.90
C VAL A 77 -25.77 -25.20 -7.73
N LEU A 78 -25.17 -25.21 -6.54
CA LEU A 78 -25.87 -25.63 -5.33
C LEU A 78 -27.00 -24.63 -5.05
N SER A 79 -28.22 -25.01 -5.41
CA SER A 79 -29.41 -24.19 -5.20
C SER A 79 -29.88 -24.31 -3.74
N GLY A 80 -29.83 -23.21 -2.97
CA GLY A 80 -30.28 -23.20 -1.58
C GLY A 80 -30.51 -21.81 -0.96
N ALA A 81 -29.77 -20.79 -1.41
CA ALA A 81 -29.99 -19.37 -1.15
C ALA A 81 -28.99 -18.59 -2.03
N TYR A 82 -29.19 -17.27 -2.23
CA TYR A 82 -28.17 -16.42 -2.87
C TYR A 82 -26.77 -16.57 -2.23
N ARG A 83 -26.73 -16.90 -0.93
CA ARG A 83 -25.50 -17.06 -0.13
C ARG A 83 -24.59 -18.21 -0.56
N ASP A 84 -25.09 -19.23 -1.26
CA ASP A 84 -24.32 -20.41 -1.68
C ASP A 84 -23.98 -20.40 -3.18
N SER A 85 -24.17 -19.25 -3.84
CA SER A 85 -24.02 -19.07 -5.28
C SER A 85 -22.59 -19.34 -5.80
N HIS A 86 -21.59 -19.28 -4.92
CA HIS A 86 -20.20 -19.63 -5.22
C HIS A 86 -19.92 -21.14 -5.17
N ILE A 87 -20.89 -21.98 -4.81
CA ILE A 87 -20.74 -23.44 -4.81
C ILE A 87 -21.36 -24.04 -6.08
N GLY A 88 -20.51 -24.66 -6.89
CA GLY A 88 -20.89 -25.40 -8.08
C GLY A 88 -20.58 -26.88 -7.95
N TYR A 89 -21.18 -27.74 -8.77
CA TYR A 89 -20.86 -29.15 -8.82
C TYR A 89 -21.19 -29.74 -10.20
N ASP A 90 -20.54 -30.85 -10.53
CA ASP A 90 -20.89 -31.68 -11.68
C ASP A 90 -20.96 -33.16 -11.27
N GLY A 91 -21.02 -34.08 -12.23
CA GLY A 91 -21.05 -35.52 -11.93
C GLY A 91 -19.79 -36.09 -11.25
N ARG A 92 -18.74 -35.29 -11.03
CA ARG A 92 -17.45 -35.74 -10.47
C ARG A 92 -16.99 -34.95 -9.25
N TYR A 93 -17.11 -33.63 -9.29
CA TYR A 93 -16.52 -32.75 -8.28
C TYR A 93 -17.49 -31.68 -7.80
N VAL A 94 -17.22 -31.18 -6.60
CA VAL A 94 -17.80 -29.97 -6.02
C VAL A 94 -16.76 -28.88 -6.05
N TYR A 95 -17.18 -27.66 -6.34
CA TYR A 95 -16.32 -26.51 -6.58
C TYR A 95 -16.71 -25.34 -5.68
N ALA A 96 -15.70 -24.66 -5.15
CA ALA A 96 -15.76 -23.38 -4.47
C ALA A 96 -15.18 -22.31 -5.39
N GLY A 97 -16.04 -21.55 -6.07
CA GLY A 97 -15.64 -20.77 -7.24
C GLY A 97 -14.92 -21.67 -8.25
N ASN A 98 -13.67 -21.38 -8.55
CA ASN A 98 -12.88 -22.16 -9.51
C ASN A 98 -12.07 -23.32 -8.90
N LEU A 99 -12.17 -23.58 -7.59
CA LEU A 99 -11.35 -24.58 -6.89
C LEU A 99 -12.15 -25.83 -6.52
N ILE A 100 -11.54 -27.02 -6.66
CA ILE A 100 -12.16 -28.30 -6.29
C ILE A 100 -12.12 -28.50 -4.77
N LEU A 101 -13.28 -28.74 -4.16
CA LEU A 101 -13.40 -29.22 -2.78
C LEU A 101 -13.21 -30.73 -2.73
N LYS A 102 -11.96 -31.16 -2.50
CA LYS A 102 -11.59 -32.57 -2.58
C LYS A 102 -12.36 -33.43 -1.57
N GLY A 103 -12.74 -34.62 -2.00
CA GLY A 103 -13.42 -35.62 -1.16
C GLY A 103 -14.93 -35.41 -0.99
N LEU A 104 -15.48 -34.24 -1.36
CA LEU A 104 -16.94 -34.05 -1.37
C LEU A 104 -17.57 -34.77 -2.55
N ARG A 105 -18.63 -35.51 -2.26
CA ARG A 105 -19.47 -36.20 -3.24
C ARG A 105 -20.57 -35.28 -3.80
N PRO A 106 -20.59 -35.02 -5.12
CA PRO A 106 -21.58 -34.12 -5.71
C PRO A 106 -23.03 -34.56 -5.53
N ASP A 107 -23.29 -35.87 -5.53
CA ASP A 107 -24.64 -36.44 -5.41
C ASP A 107 -25.26 -36.29 -4.01
N ARG A 108 -24.44 -35.93 -3.01
CA ARG A 108 -24.85 -35.86 -1.59
C ARG A 108 -24.52 -34.52 -0.93
N THR A 109 -23.84 -33.61 -1.64
CA THR A 109 -23.39 -32.36 -1.04
C THR A 109 -24.56 -31.46 -0.72
N ALA A 110 -24.59 -30.96 0.51
CA ALA A 110 -25.58 -30.03 1.01
C ALA A 110 -24.92 -28.93 1.84
N ALA A 111 -25.56 -27.76 1.88
CA ALA A 111 -25.19 -26.69 2.79
C ALA A 111 -25.63 -27.06 4.22
N LEU A 112 -24.70 -27.00 5.17
CA LEU A 112 -24.99 -27.08 6.60
C LEU A 112 -25.43 -25.73 7.17
N GLY A 113 -25.10 -24.62 6.50
CA GLY A 113 -25.23 -23.26 7.01
C GLY A 113 -23.88 -22.66 7.42
N ASN A 114 -23.82 -21.34 7.63
CA ASN A 114 -22.59 -20.62 7.98
C ASN A 114 -21.40 -20.88 7.02
N ASN A 115 -21.69 -21.04 5.72
CA ASN A 115 -20.70 -21.36 4.70
C ASN A 115 -20.01 -22.73 4.88
N TYR A 116 -20.61 -23.65 5.63
CA TYR A 116 -20.16 -25.05 5.72
C TYR A 116 -20.97 -25.94 4.78
N TYR A 117 -20.29 -26.86 4.11
CA TYR A 117 -20.86 -27.80 3.15
C TYR A 117 -20.39 -29.21 3.46
N THR A 118 -21.27 -30.20 3.36
CA THR A 118 -20.93 -31.59 3.64
C THR A 118 -21.67 -32.57 2.74
N ASP A 119 -21.07 -33.74 2.56
CA ASP A 119 -21.73 -34.91 1.96
C ASP A 119 -22.06 -36.03 2.98
N GLY A 120 -21.90 -35.71 4.28
CA GLY A 120 -22.05 -36.64 5.40
C GLY A 120 -20.76 -37.37 5.80
N THR A 121 -19.68 -37.28 5.01
CA THR A 121 -18.37 -37.88 5.31
C THR A 121 -17.25 -36.86 5.35
N THR A 122 -17.24 -35.95 4.39
CA THR A 122 -16.31 -34.83 4.25
C THR A 122 -17.08 -33.54 4.50
N THR A 123 -16.44 -32.59 5.18
CA THR A 123 -17.03 -31.28 5.47
C THR A 123 -16.01 -30.19 5.15
N TRP A 124 -16.44 -29.14 4.48
CA TRP A 124 -15.63 -27.99 4.13
C TRP A 124 -16.29 -26.72 4.63
N TYR A 125 -15.49 -25.78 5.13
CA TYR A 125 -15.86 -24.37 5.10
C TYR A 125 -15.48 -23.79 3.74
N CYS A 126 -16.35 -22.96 3.16
CA CYS A 126 -16.04 -22.17 1.97
C CYS A 126 -16.74 -20.82 2.03
N SER A 127 -15.99 -19.75 2.29
CA SER A 127 -16.49 -18.37 2.32
C SER A 127 -17.22 -18.00 1.03
N GLY A 128 -18.35 -17.29 1.12
CA GLY A 128 -19.04 -16.67 -0.02
C GLY A 128 -18.44 -15.36 -0.50
N ILE A 129 -17.39 -14.86 0.16
CA ILE A 129 -16.66 -13.64 -0.19
C ILE A 129 -15.22 -14.04 -0.54
N SER A 130 -14.71 -13.53 -1.67
CA SER A 130 -13.31 -13.72 -2.03
C SER A 130 -12.39 -12.87 -1.14
N GLU A 131 -11.26 -13.44 -0.75
CA GLU A 131 -10.23 -12.77 0.04
C GLU A 131 -8.90 -12.81 -0.74
N ALA A 132 -8.03 -11.84 -0.47
CA ALA A 132 -6.71 -11.78 -1.07
C ALA A 132 -5.89 -13.02 -0.65
N ASP A 133 -5.24 -13.67 -1.62
CA ASP A 133 -4.36 -14.81 -1.41
C ASP A 133 -2.92 -14.33 -1.37
N GLU A 134 -2.41 -14.10 -0.15
CA GLU A 134 -1.04 -13.64 0.07
C GLU A 134 0.03 -14.71 -0.21
N SER A 135 -0.36 -15.96 -0.53
CA SER A 135 0.62 -17.03 -0.82
C SER A 135 1.45 -16.76 -2.07
N LEU A 136 0.90 -15.99 -3.02
CA LEU A 136 1.61 -15.49 -4.19
C LEU A 136 2.20 -14.12 -3.88
N GLY A 137 3.47 -14.09 -3.48
CA GLY A 137 4.21 -12.84 -3.30
C GLY A 137 4.19 -11.98 -4.56
N ALA A 138 4.26 -10.65 -4.41
CA ALA A 138 4.09 -9.68 -5.50
C ALA A 138 4.96 -9.99 -6.73
N LEU A 139 6.23 -10.37 -6.52
CA LEU A 139 7.15 -10.74 -7.60
C LEU A 139 6.70 -12.00 -8.36
N ALA A 140 6.27 -13.03 -7.64
CA ALA A 140 5.81 -14.29 -8.24
C ALA A 140 4.52 -14.06 -9.05
N TYR A 141 3.59 -13.27 -8.52
CA TYR A 141 2.38 -12.87 -9.24
C TYR A 141 2.73 -12.13 -10.52
N THR A 142 3.63 -11.15 -10.48
CA THR A 142 4.07 -10.39 -11.67
C THR A 142 4.65 -11.31 -12.75
N ILE A 143 5.57 -12.20 -12.39
CA ILE A 143 6.19 -13.13 -13.34
C ILE A 143 5.13 -14.05 -13.98
N GLN A 144 4.22 -14.58 -13.18
CA GLN A 144 3.14 -15.43 -13.69
C GLN A 144 2.19 -14.66 -14.59
N PHE A 145 1.87 -13.41 -14.25
CA PHE A 145 0.98 -12.55 -15.03
C PHE A 145 1.56 -12.24 -16.42
N ILE A 146 2.87 -11.95 -16.49
CA ILE A 146 3.58 -11.76 -17.76
C ILE A 146 3.54 -13.04 -18.60
N GLY A 147 3.84 -14.19 -17.98
CA GLY A 147 3.75 -15.47 -18.66
C GLY A 147 2.33 -15.78 -19.16
N TYR A 148 1.29 -15.42 -18.40
CA TYR A 148 -0.11 -15.52 -18.84
C TYR A 148 -0.38 -14.66 -20.08
N ARG A 149 0.08 -13.40 -20.10
CA ARG A 149 -0.07 -12.53 -21.27
C ARG A 149 0.64 -13.04 -22.52
N TRP A 150 1.68 -13.84 -22.36
CA TRP A 150 2.39 -14.48 -23.47
C TRP A 150 1.89 -15.90 -23.77
N GLY A 151 0.80 -16.36 -23.12
CA GLY A 151 0.23 -17.69 -23.32
C GLY A 151 1.09 -18.83 -22.76
N LEU A 152 2.08 -18.52 -21.92
CA LEU A 152 3.01 -19.49 -21.32
C LEU A 152 2.49 -20.05 -19.98
N ASN A 153 1.68 -19.28 -19.26
CA ASN A 153 1.14 -19.65 -17.94
C ASN A 153 -0.38 -19.51 -17.90
N ALA A 154 -1.01 -20.18 -16.95
CA ALA A 154 -2.38 -19.85 -16.55
C ALA A 154 -2.41 -18.47 -15.87
N LYS A 155 -3.59 -17.83 -15.90
CA LYS A 155 -3.82 -16.56 -15.21
C LYS A 155 -3.49 -16.73 -13.72
N PRO A 156 -2.59 -15.91 -13.14
CA PRO A 156 -2.30 -15.99 -11.72
C PRO A 156 -3.48 -15.49 -10.91
N GLN A 157 -3.81 -16.21 -9.84
CA GLN A 157 -4.95 -15.92 -8.99
C GLN A 157 -4.47 -15.29 -7.67
N SER A 158 -4.80 -14.01 -7.46
CA SER A 158 -4.46 -13.26 -6.23
C SER A 158 -5.63 -13.11 -5.27
N TYR A 159 -6.83 -13.55 -5.66
CA TYR A 159 -8.00 -13.64 -4.79
C TYR A 159 -8.62 -15.02 -4.94
N ARG A 160 -9.15 -15.59 -3.87
CA ARG A 160 -9.86 -16.86 -3.90
C ARG A 160 -11.01 -16.87 -2.90
N TYR A 161 -11.91 -17.82 -3.01
CA TYR A 161 -12.87 -18.13 -1.94
C TYR A 161 -12.16 -18.97 -0.88
N PRO A 162 -11.85 -18.44 0.33
CA PRO A 162 -11.20 -19.23 1.37
C PRO A 162 -11.96 -20.52 1.65
N SER A 163 -11.24 -21.65 1.56
CA SER A 163 -11.81 -22.98 1.71
C SER A 163 -10.93 -23.82 2.62
N VAL A 164 -11.53 -24.48 3.62
CA VAL A 164 -10.81 -25.29 4.62
C VAL A 164 -11.55 -26.61 4.85
N GLU A 165 -10.87 -27.75 4.69
CA GLU A 165 -11.41 -29.08 5.03
C GLU A 165 -11.41 -29.23 6.56
N LEU A 166 -12.54 -29.64 7.12
CA LEU A 166 -12.64 -29.95 8.55
C LEU A 166 -12.12 -31.37 8.83
N PRO A 167 -11.72 -31.68 10.08
CA PRO A 167 -11.32 -33.03 10.46
C PRO A 167 -12.37 -34.08 10.08
N ARG A 168 -11.93 -35.20 9.49
CA ARG A 168 -12.84 -36.26 9.05
C ARG A 168 -13.46 -37.01 10.24
N GLY A 169 -14.64 -37.58 10.03
CA GLY A 169 -15.36 -38.38 11.03
C GLY A 169 -16.06 -37.55 12.11
N GLY A 170 -16.05 -36.22 12.01
CA GLY A 170 -16.82 -35.32 12.86
C GLY A 170 -18.27 -35.18 12.39
N LYS A 171 -19.19 -34.98 13.33
CA LYS A 171 -20.54 -34.46 13.04
C LYS A 171 -20.55 -32.97 13.36
N TYR A 172 -20.76 -32.15 12.33
CA TYR A 172 -20.69 -30.70 12.44
C TYR A 172 -22.08 -30.08 12.36
N GLN A 173 -22.28 -29.00 13.11
CA GLN A 173 -23.49 -28.20 13.08
C GLN A 173 -23.09 -26.73 13.02
N PRO A 174 -23.80 -25.90 12.22
CA PRO A 174 -23.61 -24.45 12.29
C PRO A 174 -23.99 -23.96 13.69
N ARG A 175 -23.25 -22.98 14.20
CA ARG A 175 -23.52 -22.35 15.49
C ARG A 175 -23.32 -20.86 15.35
N LEU A 176 -24.23 -20.07 15.91
CA LEU A 176 -24.27 -18.62 15.69
C LEU A 176 -24.44 -18.28 14.20
N SER A 177 -24.36 -17.01 13.78
CA SER A 177 -24.47 -16.58 12.38
C SER A 177 -23.13 -16.11 11.76
N GLN A 178 -22.02 -16.27 12.48
CA GLN A 178 -20.69 -15.68 12.21
C GLN A 178 -19.67 -16.70 11.68
N ASP A 179 -20.03 -17.52 10.68
CA ASP A 179 -19.10 -18.52 10.09
C ASP A 179 -18.55 -19.56 11.11
N ILE A 180 -19.30 -19.81 12.17
CA ILE A 180 -18.93 -20.78 13.20
C ILE A 180 -19.65 -22.10 12.96
N ALA A 181 -18.90 -23.19 13.10
CA ALA A 181 -19.42 -24.54 13.23
C ALA A 181 -18.85 -25.22 14.47
N VAL A 182 -19.61 -26.16 15.02
CA VAL A 182 -19.22 -26.93 16.19
C VAL A 182 -19.39 -28.41 15.93
N SER A 183 -18.54 -29.19 16.58
CA SER A 183 -18.71 -30.63 16.80
C SER A 183 -18.92 -30.88 18.29
N SER A 184 -19.09 -32.15 18.68
CA SER A 184 -19.14 -32.51 20.11
C SER A 184 -17.86 -32.25 20.89
N ARG A 185 -16.72 -31.98 20.21
CA ARG A 185 -15.40 -31.82 20.85
C ARG A 185 -14.73 -30.48 20.59
N GLN A 186 -15.08 -29.80 19.51
CA GLN A 186 -14.29 -28.70 18.97
C GLN A 186 -15.18 -27.69 18.24
N ALA A 187 -14.92 -26.39 18.45
CA ALA A 187 -15.49 -25.29 17.68
C ALA A 187 -14.54 -24.83 16.58
N PHE A 188 -15.10 -24.29 15.50
CA PHE A 188 -14.38 -23.81 14.32
C PHE A 188 -14.93 -22.45 13.90
N TYR A 189 -14.05 -21.51 13.57
CA TYR A 189 -14.39 -20.24 12.93
C TYR A 189 -13.77 -20.23 11.53
N LYS A 190 -14.58 -20.06 10.49
CA LYS A 190 -14.14 -20.17 9.09
C LYS A 190 -13.37 -21.48 8.78
N GLY A 191 -13.80 -22.59 9.39
CA GLY A 191 -13.15 -23.90 9.29
C GLY A 191 -11.85 -24.05 10.08
N LEU A 192 -11.32 -22.99 10.70
CA LEU A 192 -10.13 -23.04 11.54
C LEU A 192 -10.50 -23.41 12.99
N PRO A 193 -9.78 -24.32 13.65
CA PRO A 193 -10.11 -24.75 15.01
C PRO A 193 -9.92 -23.61 16.00
N MET A 194 -10.85 -23.50 16.95
CA MET A 194 -10.80 -22.57 18.09
C MET A 194 -10.21 -23.28 19.31
N PRO A 195 -8.92 -23.10 19.66
CA PRO A 195 -8.26 -23.94 20.66
C PRO A 195 -8.96 -23.91 22.02
N GLU A 196 -9.20 -25.09 22.59
CA GLU A 196 -9.80 -25.30 23.92
C GLU A 196 -11.20 -24.71 24.14
N ALA A 197 -11.85 -24.19 23.09
CA ALA A 197 -13.17 -23.59 23.20
C ALA A 197 -14.21 -24.65 23.56
N ASP A 198 -15.05 -24.36 24.57
CA ASP A 198 -16.24 -25.15 24.83
C ASP A 198 -17.29 -24.88 23.72
N PRO A 199 -17.58 -25.87 22.83
CA PRO A 199 -18.48 -25.64 21.71
C PRO A 199 -19.93 -25.37 22.14
N GLY A 200 -20.34 -25.82 23.33
CA GLY A 200 -21.69 -25.62 23.85
C GLY A 200 -21.92 -24.20 24.41
N GLN A 201 -20.86 -23.58 24.93
CA GLN A 201 -20.92 -22.29 25.64
C GLN A 201 -20.48 -21.09 24.79
N LEU A 202 -19.99 -21.33 23.57
CA LEU A 202 -19.49 -20.31 22.67
C LEU A 202 -20.59 -19.29 22.32
N ARG A 203 -20.28 -18.00 22.55
CA ARG A 203 -21.14 -16.86 22.25
C ARG A 203 -20.30 -15.63 21.88
N PRO A 204 -20.82 -14.71 21.05
CA PRO A 204 -20.13 -13.45 20.75
C PRO A 204 -20.06 -12.56 21.99
N LEU A 205 -19.02 -11.72 22.04
CA LEU A 205 -18.94 -10.62 23.02
C LEU A 205 -19.84 -9.45 22.62
N MET A 206 -20.14 -8.58 23.58
CA MET A 206 -20.96 -7.39 23.34
C MET A 206 -20.10 -6.25 22.78
N ILE A 207 -20.61 -5.60 21.75
CA ILE A 207 -20.11 -4.31 21.27
C ILE A 207 -20.81 -3.22 22.08
N GLN A 208 -20.01 -2.36 22.71
CA GLN A 208 -20.51 -1.20 23.45
C GLN A 208 -20.36 0.08 22.64
N TYR A 209 -21.50 0.55 22.13
CA TYR A 209 -21.65 1.85 21.50
C TYR A 209 -21.92 2.97 22.51
N ARG A 210 -21.82 4.23 22.08
CA ARG A 210 -22.12 5.39 22.94
C ARG A 210 -23.61 5.45 23.31
N GLU A 211 -24.50 5.16 22.35
CA GLU A 211 -25.96 5.32 22.49
C GLU A 211 -26.71 4.03 22.95
N ARG A 212 -26.02 3.15 23.70
CA ARG A 212 -26.60 1.95 24.33
C ARG A 212 -27.27 0.92 23.40
N SER A 213 -27.09 1.01 22.08
CA SER A 213 -27.42 -0.13 21.22
C SER A 213 -26.37 -1.21 21.45
N GLU A 214 -26.78 -2.30 22.10
CA GLU A 214 -25.92 -3.44 22.34
C GLU A 214 -25.98 -4.36 21.11
N ARG A 215 -24.84 -4.55 20.44
CA ARG A 215 -24.74 -5.47 19.29
C ARG A 215 -23.82 -6.64 19.63
N LEU A 216 -24.07 -7.77 19.00
CA LEU A 216 -23.20 -8.93 19.10
C LEU A 216 -21.99 -8.73 18.19
N SER A 217 -20.80 -8.95 18.75
CA SER A 217 -19.56 -8.97 17.99
C SER A 217 -19.60 -10.03 16.90
N VAL A 218 -18.92 -9.74 15.78
CA VAL A 218 -18.68 -10.70 14.70
C VAL A 218 -17.24 -11.21 14.67
N ASP A 219 -16.37 -10.61 15.46
CA ASP A 219 -14.93 -10.90 15.50
C ASP A 219 -14.49 -11.44 16.86
N TYR A 220 -15.12 -11.07 17.97
CA TYR A 220 -14.76 -11.50 19.33
C TYR A 220 -15.79 -12.43 19.96
N PHE A 221 -15.31 -13.54 20.53
CA PHE A 221 -16.13 -14.59 21.12
C PHE A 221 -15.62 -15.02 22.49
N THR A 222 -16.49 -15.63 23.28
CA THR A 222 -16.13 -16.27 24.55
C THR A 222 -16.90 -17.57 24.74
N ASP A 223 -16.29 -18.53 25.42
CA ASP A 223 -16.94 -19.73 25.93
C ASP A 223 -17.32 -19.58 27.43
N GLY A 224 -17.21 -18.37 27.97
CA GLY A 224 -17.42 -18.05 29.39
C GLY A 224 -16.18 -18.22 30.26
N LYS A 225 -15.05 -18.72 29.74
CA LYS A 225 -13.76 -18.80 30.45
C LYS A 225 -12.63 -18.15 29.67
N ARG A 226 -12.61 -18.34 28.35
CA ARG A 226 -11.60 -17.87 27.42
C ARG A 226 -12.18 -16.83 26.47
N VAL A 227 -11.29 -16.07 25.83
CA VAL A 227 -11.65 -15.03 24.88
C VAL A 227 -10.95 -15.31 23.57
N TYR A 228 -11.67 -15.12 22.48
CA TYR A 228 -11.20 -15.40 21.14
C TYR A 228 -11.35 -14.17 20.28
N TYR A 229 -10.34 -13.88 19.47
CA TYR A 229 -10.50 -13.08 18.26
C TYR A 229 -10.55 -14.04 17.09
N ARG A 230 -11.72 -14.16 16.45
CA ARG A 230 -12.00 -15.14 15.41
C ARG A 230 -11.71 -16.55 15.94
N HIS A 231 -10.76 -17.27 15.37
CA HIS A 231 -10.33 -18.57 15.87
C HIS A 231 -9.19 -18.51 16.90
N GLN A 232 -8.56 -17.34 17.08
CA GLN A 232 -7.35 -17.19 17.88
C GLN A 232 -7.70 -17.01 19.35
N LEU A 233 -7.13 -17.87 20.20
CA LEU A 233 -7.22 -17.73 21.65
C LEU A 233 -6.40 -16.52 22.11
N LEU A 234 -7.03 -15.58 22.79
CA LEU A 234 -6.35 -14.40 23.34
C LEU A 234 -5.68 -14.72 24.67
N PRO A 235 -4.56 -14.04 25.01
CA PRO A 235 -3.88 -14.20 26.29
C PRO A 235 -4.61 -13.41 27.40
N THR A 236 -5.90 -13.66 27.55
CA THR A 236 -6.75 -13.10 28.62
C THR A 236 -7.92 -14.04 28.93
N ALA A 237 -8.30 -14.10 30.20
CA ALA A 237 -9.51 -14.80 30.62
C ALA A 237 -10.75 -13.94 30.37
N TYR A 238 -11.89 -14.59 30.21
CA TYR A 238 -13.16 -13.88 30.12
C TYR A 238 -13.47 -13.17 31.44
N SER A 239 -13.96 -11.95 31.31
CA SER A 239 -14.48 -11.11 32.39
C SER A 239 -15.73 -10.40 31.88
N PRO A 240 -16.75 -10.16 32.73
CA PRO A 240 -17.91 -9.36 32.34
C PRO A 240 -17.54 -7.91 31.97
N ASP A 241 -16.35 -7.44 32.37
CA ASP A 241 -15.83 -6.09 32.08
C ASP A 241 -15.17 -5.98 30.69
N LEU A 242 -15.07 -7.09 29.95
CA LEU A 242 -14.57 -7.11 28.57
C LEU A 242 -15.67 -6.75 27.58
N TYR A 243 -15.37 -5.82 26.68
CA TYR A 243 -16.27 -5.45 25.60
C TYR A 243 -15.50 -5.04 24.35
N GLU A 244 -16.12 -5.26 23.20
CA GLU A 244 -15.65 -4.67 21.95
C GLU A 244 -16.10 -3.20 21.91
N LEU A 245 -15.19 -2.30 21.56
CA LEU A 245 -15.48 -0.89 21.41
C LEU A 245 -16.31 -0.66 20.14
N GLY A 246 -17.54 -0.16 20.30
CA GLY A 246 -18.34 0.33 19.19
C GLY A 246 -17.79 1.66 18.70
N ILE A 247 -17.16 1.64 17.53
CA ILE A 247 -16.65 2.83 16.85
C ILE A 247 -17.72 3.36 15.90
N GLU A 248 -18.20 4.58 16.15
CA GLU A 248 -19.20 5.30 15.32
C GLU A 248 -18.56 6.41 14.47
N GLY A 249 -17.25 6.63 14.63
CA GLY A 249 -16.50 7.68 13.96
C GLY A 249 -16.13 7.39 12.50
N ASP A 250 -15.64 8.42 11.82
CA ASP A 250 -15.18 8.39 10.42
C ASP A 250 -13.76 7.81 10.27
N LEU A 251 -13.46 6.76 11.05
CA LEU A 251 -12.13 6.17 11.06
C LEU A 251 -11.86 5.40 9.76
N PRO A 252 -10.74 5.66 9.05
CA PRO A 252 -10.43 4.95 7.81
C PRO A 252 -10.21 3.45 8.02
N SER A 253 -9.59 3.10 9.14
CA SER A 253 -9.29 1.73 9.50
C SER A 253 -10.47 1.11 10.25
N ARG A 254 -10.98 -0.03 9.78
CA ARG A 254 -12.06 -0.79 10.43
C ARG A 254 -11.54 -1.80 11.46
N ASN A 255 -10.44 -1.50 12.15
CA ASN A 255 -9.89 -2.39 13.16
C ASN A 255 -10.87 -2.51 14.34
N THR A 256 -10.91 -3.70 14.94
CA THR A 256 -11.81 -4.03 16.04
C THR A 256 -11.04 -4.02 17.37
N TYR A 257 -11.49 -3.21 18.32
CA TYR A 257 -10.81 -3.04 19.60
C TYR A 257 -11.55 -3.74 20.72
N LEU A 258 -10.87 -4.63 21.44
CA LEU A 258 -11.38 -5.24 22.67
C LEU A 258 -10.73 -4.54 23.87
N VAL A 259 -11.55 -4.06 24.81
CA VAL A 259 -11.10 -3.35 26.01
C VAL A 259 -11.52 -4.12 27.25
N ASP A 260 -10.57 -4.31 28.17
CA ASP A 260 -10.86 -4.74 29.53
C ASP A 260 -10.90 -3.52 30.45
N HIS A 261 -12.11 -3.12 30.87
CA HIS A 261 -12.27 -1.94 31.73
C HIS A 261 -11.54 -2.09 33.08
N ARG A 262 -11.38 -3.32 33.58
CA ARG A 262 -10.77 -3.58 34.89
C ARG A 262 -9.27 -3.46 34.85
N SER A 263 -8.62 -4.12 33.90
CA SER A 263 -7.15 -4.11 33.79
C SER A 263 -6.61 -2.96 32.94
N GLY A 264 -7.47 -2.31 32.14
CA GLY A 264 -7.08 -1.33 31.14
C GLY A 264 -6.25 -1.94 30.01
N ARG A 265 -6.36 -3.25 29.77
CA ARG A 265 -5.75 -3.91 28.61
C ARG A 265 -6.59 -3.65 27.37
N VAL A 266 -5.90 -3.50 26.25
CA VAL A 266 -6.49 -3.25 24.93
C VAL A 266 -5.93 -4.26 23.96
N TYR A 267 -6.80 -4.81 23.13
CA TYR A 267 -6.44 -5.65 22.00
C TYR A 267 -7.03 -5.02 20.72
N VAL A 268 -6.31 -5.10 19.62
CA VAL A 268 -6.75 -4.64 18.30
C VAL A 268 -6.57 -5.77 17.31
N ASP A 269 -7.67 -6.19 16.67
CA ASP A 269 -7.70 -7.36 15.79
C ASP A 269 -6.98 -8.59 16.39
N GLY A 270 -7.24 -8.84 17.68
CA GLY A 270 -6.64 -9.92 18.47
C GLY A 270 -5.20 -9.69 18.95
N GLN A 271 -4.52 -8.64 18.51
CA GLN A 271 -3.17 -8.29 18.97
C GLN A 271 -3.22 -7.46 20.26
N SER A 272 -2.45 -7.84 21.27
CA SER A 272 -2.36 -7.08 22.52
C SER A 272 -1.56 -5.80 22.32
N PHE A 273 -2.06 -4.68 22.84
CA PHE A 273 -1.22 -3.53 23.16
C PHE A 273 -0.16 -3.93 24.21
N ASP A 274 0.94 -3.18 24.31
CA ASP A 274 2.00 -3.43 25.30
C ASP A 274 1.44 -3.45 26.73
N PRO A 275 1.38 -4.63 27.40
CA PRO A 275 0.80 -4.73 28.73
C PRO A 275 1.57 -3.92 29.79
N SER A 276 2.84 -3.57 29.55
CA SER A 276 3.66 -2.79 30.50
C SER A 276 3.22 -1.33 30.60
N LYS A 277 2.43 -0.85 29.63
CA LYS A 277 1.90 0.52 29.56
C LYS A 277 0.47 0.62 30.07
N ALA A 278 -0.23 -0.51 30.21
CA ALA A 278 -1.55 -0.55 30.82
C ALA A 278 -1.52 0.09 32.24
N PRO A 279 -2.63 0.69 32.70
CA PRO A 279 -3.93 0.75 32.04
C PRO A 279 -3.98 1.80 30.92
N TYR A 280 -4.51 1.37 29.77
CA TYR A 280 -4.91 2.24 28.68
C TYR A 280 -6.35 2.73 28.91
N ARG A 281 -6.60 4.00 28.63
CA ARG A 281 -7.93 4.62 28.69
C ARG A 281 -8.24 5.28 27.36
N LEU A 282 -9.37 4.95 26.77
CA LEU A 282 -9.84 5.61 25.55
C LEU A 282 -9.99 7.13 25.80
N LEU A 283 -9.50 7.96 24.87
CA LEU A 283 -9.61 9.42 24.98
C LEU A 283 -11.06 9.90 24.79
N GLY A 284 -11.73 9.41 23.74
CA GLY A 284 -13.09 9.80 23.36
C GLY A 284 -13.73 8.72 22.49
N ARG A 285 -15.07 8.72 22.43
CA ARG A 285 -15.85 7.70 21.69
C ARG A 285 -16.36 8.18 20.33
N SER A 286 -16.54 9.48 20.13
CA SER A 286 -17.09 10.01 18.86
C SER A 286 -16.16 9.73 17.67
N LEU A 287 -14.91 10.18 17.73
CA LEU A 287 -13.87 9.91 16.73
C LEU A 287 -14.26 10.27 15.29
N ILE A 288 -15.15 11.25 15.09
CA ILE A 288 -15.58 11.75 13.78
C ILE A 288 -14.60 12.79 13.22
N HIS A 289 -13.77 13.38 14.08
CA HIS A 289 -12.67 14.29 13.73
C HIS A 289 -11.29 13.62 13.88
N SER A 290 -11.23 12.30 13.71
CA SER A 290 -10.01 11.53 13.91
C SER A 290 -9.76 10.52 12.81
N ALA A 291 -8.50 10.33 12.44
CA ALA A 291 -8.04 9.19 11.64
C ALA A 291 -7.56 7.99 12.49
N HIS A 292 -7.43 8.15 13.82
CA HIS A 292 -6.89 7.14 14.73
C HIS A 292 -7.70 7.01 16.02
N VAL A 293 -7.81 5.81 16.59
CA VAL A 293 -8.30 5.63 17.97
C VAL A 293 -7.17 5.96 18.93
N LEU A 294 -7.40 6.90 19.84
CA LEU A 294 -6.39 7.38 20.79
C LEU A 294 -6.61 6.83 22.20
N PHE A 295 -5.56 6.23 22.77
CA PHE A 295 -5.54 5.71 24.14
C PHE A 295 -4.52 6.45 25.00
N MET A 296 -4.94 6.92 26.17
CA MET A 296 -4.08 7.46 27.23
C MET A 296 -3.49 6.34 28.07
N ALA A 297 -2.19 6.40 28.33
CA ALA A 297 -1.46 5.56 29.28
C ALA A 297 -0.61 6.43 30.21
N LYS A 298 0.08 5.80 31.17
CA LYS A 298 0.89 6.52 32.19
C LYS A 298 1.98 7.39 31.59
N ASP A 299 2.56 6.95 30.49
CA ASP A 299 3.76 7.52 29.88
C ASP A 299 3.52 7.99 28.44
N GLY A 300 2.28 8.05 27.96
CA GLY A 300 2.02 8.52 26.61
C GLY A 300 0.58 8.40 26.14
N MET A 301 0.33 9.06 25.01
CA MET A 301 -0.79 8.78 24.11
C MET A 301 -0.36 7.72 23.11
N TYR A 302 -1.23 6.74 22.86
CA TYR A 302 -0.97 5.61 21.97
C TYR A 302 -2.09 5.45 20.94
N PHE A 303 -1.74 4.90 19.79
CA PHE A 303 -2.67 4.51 18.74
C PHE A 303 -2.16 3.25 18.04
N TYR A 304 -3.03 2.57 17.29
CA TYR A 304 -2.62 1.47 16.43
C TYR A 304 -2.43 1.97 15.00
N ASN A 305 -1.27 1.70 14.43
CA ASN A 305 -0.97 1.99 13.03
C ASN A 305 -1.29 0.74 12.19
N ALA A 306 -2.34 0.83 11.39
CA ALA A 306 -2.81 -0.29 10.58
C ALA A 306 -1.87 -0.64 9.40
N GLU A 307 -1.00 0.28 8.98
CA GLU A 307 -0.08 0.07 7.83
C GLU A 307 1.09 -0.83 8.20
N ASN A 308 1.67 -0.65 9.39
CA ASN A 308 2.75 -1.52 9.90
C ASN A 308 2.24 -2.58 10.90
N LYS A 309 0.96 -2.50 11.31
CA LYS A 309 0.33 -3.39 12.30
C LYS A 309 0.99 -3.32 13.68
N GLU A 310 1.37 -2.13 14.12
CA GLU A 310 2.03 -1.90 15.40
C GLU A 310 1.30 -0.84 16.25
N THR A 311 1.43 -0.96 17.58
CA THR A 311 1.01 0.09 18.51
C THR A 311 2.11 1.13 18.62
N GLU A 312 1.79 2.39 18.32
CA GLU A 312 2.73 3.50 18.32
C GLU A 312 2.39 4.55 19.39
N ARG A 313 3.43 5.23 19.88
CA ARG A 313 3.29 6.35 20.82
C ARG A 313 3.19 7.66 20.04
N ALA A 314 2.09 8.37 20.20
CA ALA A 314 1.84 9.66 19.55
C ALA A 314 2.48 10.85 20.29
N GLY A 315 2.74 10.74 21.59
CA GLY A 315 3.30 11.84 22.38
C GLY A 315 3.09 11.67 23.88
N ASP A 316 3.47 12.70 24.65
CA ASP A 316 3.27 12.76 26.09
C ASP A 316 1.77 12.85 26.44
N PRO A 317 1.32 12.31 27.58
CA PRO A 317 -0.08 12.38 27.97
C PRO A 317 -0.38 13.77 28.56
N PRO A 318 -1.16 14.64 27.88
CA PRO A 318 -1.36 16.02 28.32
C PRO A 318 -2.16 16.14 29.63
N PHE A 319 -2.80 15.04 30.06
CA PHE A 319 -3.66 14.94 31.25
C PHE A 319 -3.15 13.90 32.26
N GLY A 320 -1.96 13.31 32.03
CA GLY A 320 -1.58 12.07 32.71
C GLY A 320 -2.61 10.96 32.46
N GLN A 321 -2.96 10.17 33.49
CA GLN A 321 -4.00 9.13 33.40
C GLN A 321 -5.38 9.58 33.89
N GLN A 322 -5.58 10.88 34.12
CA GLN A 322 -6.82 11.37 34.67
C GLN A 322 -7.94 11.31 33.62
N PRO A 323 -9.17 10.91 33.99
CA PRO A 323 -10.29 10.91 33.07
C PRO A 323 -10.54 12.30 32.48
N VAL A 324 -10.95 12.33 31.22
CA VAL A 324 -11.33 13.55 30.52
C VAL A 324 -12.82 13.49 30.24
N GLU A 325 -13.49 14.64 30.34
CA GLU A 325 -14.92 14.74 30.06
C GLU A 325 -15.12 15.16 28.59
N GLU A 326 -15.83 14.36 27.81
CA GLU A 326 -16.21 14.71 26.44
C GLU A 326 -17.51 15.54 26.47
N ILE A 327 -17.40 16.86 26.27
CA ILE A 327 -18.51 17.82 26.39
C ILE A 327 -19.29 18.04 25.09
N ALA A 328 -18.69 17.68 23.96
CA ALA A 328 -19.27 17.58 22.62
C ALA A 328 -18.43 16.55 21.82
N PRO A 329 -18.91 16.05 20.66
CA PRO A 329 -18.14 15.09 19.86
C PRO A 329 -16.70 15.54 19.64
N ASP A 330 -15.75 14.75 20.14
CA ASP A 330 -14.30 15.01 20.05
C ASP A 330 -13.83 16.34 20.68
N VAL A 331 -14.62 16.95 21.56
CA VAL A 331 -14.26 18.11 22.37
C VAL A 331 -14.26 17.74 23.84
N PHE A 332 -13.13 17.98 24.49
CA PHE A 332 -12.81 17.48 25.81
C PHE A 332 -12.50 18.59 26.81
N ARG A 333 -12.96 18.41 28.05
CA ARG A 333 -12.66 19.28 29.18
C ARG A 333 -11.76 18.57 30.19
N ARG A 334 -10.63 19.22 30.55
CA ARG A 334 -9.79 18.82 31.68
C ARG A 334 -9.40 20.04 32.50
N GLY A 335 -9.91 20.12 33.73
CA GLY A 335 -9.74 21.30 34.57
C GLY A 335 -10.31 22.53 33.87
N ASP A 336 -9.53 23.61 33.81
CA ASP A 336 -9.94 24.86 33.17
C ASP A 336 -9.50 24.98 31.70
N ARG A 337 -9.21 23.86 31.04
CA ARG A 337 -8.72 23.81 29.66
C ARG A 337 -9.65 22.99 28.77
N ILE A 338 -9.76 23.42 27.52
CA ILE A 338 -10.50 22.74 26.45
C ILE A 338 -9.51 22.17 25.46
N TYR A 339 -9.73 20.92 25.09
CA TYR A 339 -8.98 20.18 24.09
C TYR A 339 -9.94 19.63 23.05
N TYR A 340 -9.47 19.38 21.85
CA TYR A 340 -10.32 18.85 20.79
C TYR A 340 -9.52 18.12 19.73
N LEU A 341 -10.18 17.24 18.95
CA LEU A 341 -9.52 16.57 17.83
C LEU A 341 -9.64 17.37 16.55
N SER A 342 -8.60 17.29 15.74
CA SER A 342 -8.69 17.59 14.32
C SER A 342 -7.92 16.56 13.49
N VAL A 343 -8.30 16.42 12.23
CA VAL A 343 -7.66 15.50 11.29
C VAL A 343 -7.04 16.29 10.13
N SER A 344 -5.88 15.84 9.66
CA SER A 344 -5.29 16.35 8.42
C SER A 344 -4.77 15.23 7.55
N GLU A 345 -4.76 15.48 6.24
CA GLU A 345 -4.24 14.56 5.23
C GLU A 345 -3.18 15.28 4.39
N SER A 346 -2.07 14.60 4.11
CA SER A 346 -1.09 15.08 3.11
C SER A 346 -1.25 14.29 1.82
N TRP A 347 -1.38 14.99 0.70
CA TRP A 347 -1.55 14.41 -0.63
C TRP A 347 -0.37 14.76 -1.54
N GLY A 348 0.25 13.74 -2.12
CA GLY A 348 1.29 13.90 -3.12
C GLY A 348 0.66 14.14 -4.49
N ARG A 349 1.17 15.14 -5.23
CA ARG A 349 0.63 15.58 -6.53
C ARG A 349 0.43 14.45 -7.56
N LYS A 350 1.24 13.38 -7.49
CA LYS A 350 1.19 12.23 -8.42
C LYS A 350 1.05 10.89 -7.72
N THR A 351 1.06 10.87 -6.40
CA THR A 351 1.22 9.64 -5.62
C THR A 351 0.05 9.37 -4.68
N GLY A 352 -0.91 10.29 -4.62
CA GLY A 352 -2.13 10.14 -3.83
C GLY A 352 -1.92 10.48 -2.36
N LEU A 353 -2.74 9.89 -1.50
CA LEU A 353 -2.67 10.08 -0.04
C LEU A 353 -1.33 9.56 0.50
N GLN A 354 -0.55 10.44 1.12
CA GLN A 354 0.76 10.12 1.69
C GLN A 354 0.68 9.85 3.18
N ASN A 355 -0.09 10.65 3.92
CA ASN A 355 -0.28 10.43 5.35
C ASN A 355 -1.63 10.94 5.83
N ARG A 356 -2.07 10.34 6.94
CA ARG A 356 -3.17 10.82 7.77
C ARG A 356 -2.67 11.14 9.15
N ARG A 357 -3.20 12.22 9.74
CA ARG A 357 -2.82 12.66 11.07
C ARG A 357 -4.05 12.95 11.91
N THR A 358 -4.04 12.50 13.15
CA THR A 358 -4.95 13.00 14.19
C THR A 358 -4.16 13.93 15.10
N HIS A 359 -4.67 15.13 15.29
CA HIS A 359 -4.13 16.11 16.21
C HIS A 359 -5.02 16.21 17.44
N LEU A 360 -4.40 16.20 18.63
CA LEU A 360 -5.05 16.65 19.86
C LEU A 360 -4.64 18.10 20.09
N GLN A 361 -5.59 19.00 19.90
CA GLN A 361 -5.44 20.43 20.02
C GLN A 361 -5.81 20.90 21.42
N LYS A 362 -5.16 21.96 21.89
CA LYS A 362 -5.59 22.75 23.05
C LYS A 362 -6.10 24.09 22.53
N LEU A 363 -7.33 24.45 22.88
CA LEU A 363 -7.94 25.72 22.48
C LEU A 363 -7.23 26.90 23.16
N ASP A 364 -6.82 27.90 22.38
CA ASP A 364 -6.02 29.01 22.91
C ASP A 364 -6.90 30.17 23.41
N GLY A 365 -6.48 30.74 24.56
CA GLY A 365 -7.10 31.94 25.13
C GLY A 365 -8.55 31.75 25.58
N VAL A 366 -8.96 30.52 25.91
CA VAL A 366 -10.29 30.18 26.43
C VAL A 366 -10.14 29.35 27.70
N ARG A 367 -10.84 29.77 28.76
CA ARG A 367 -10.96 29.02 30.01
C ARG A 367 -12.23 28.19 29.98
N ALA A 368 -12.16 26.92 30.36
CA ALA A 368 -13.33 26.05 30.36
C ALA A 368 -14.44 26.56 31.29
N SER A 369 -14.09 27.27 32.36
CA SER A 369 -15.06 27.90 33.28
C SER A 369 -15.84 29.07 32.66
N GLU A 370 -15.30 29.71 31.61
CA GLU A 370 -15.94 30.83 30.91
C GLU A 370 -16.77 30.38 29.72
N LEU A 371 -16.58 29.13 29.28
CA LEU A 371 -17.22 28.59 28.10
C LEU A 371 -18.65 28.15 28.42
N GLN A 372 -19.63 28.78 27.76
CA GLN A 372 -21.05 28.52 27.95
C GLN A 372 -21.71 28.12 26.64
N LYS A 373 -22.51 27.05 26.67
CA LYS A 373 -23.32 26.64 25.52
C LYS A 373 -24.45 27.63 25.33
N LEU A 374 -24.59 28.19 24.13
CA LEU A 374 -25.70 29.10 23.84
C LEU A 374 -27.01 28.30 23.68
N PRO A 375 -28.13 28.78 24.27
CA PRO A 375 -29.43 28.20 24.05
C PRO A 375 -29.91 28.49 22.61
N GLY A 376 -30.61 27.55 21.99
CA GLY A 376 -31.10 27.68 20.63
C GLY A 376 -31.35 26.32 19.98
N GLY A 377 -31.67 26.32 18.68
CA GLY A 377 -31.73 25.12 17.88
C GLY A 377 -30.43 24.34 18.02
N ASN A 378 -30.53 23.04 18.29
CA ASN A 378 -29.42 22.13 18.06
C ASN A 378 -29.27 22.10 16.53
N PRO A 379 -28.23 22.68 15.90
CA PRO A 379 -28.14 22.89 14.45
C PRO A 379 -28.03 21.59 13.61
N GLY A 380 -28.80 20.55 13.95
CA GLY A 380 -28.75 19.17 13.45
C GLY A 380 -27.47 18.43 13.86
N TYR A 381 -26.34 19.12 13.71
CA TYR A 381 -25.02 18.53 13.56
C TYR A 381 -23.93 19.32 14.31
N GLY A 382 -24.25 20.01 15.41
CA GLY A 382 -23.25 20.69 16.22
C GLY A 382 -23.83 21.52 17.34
N SER A 383 -23.04 22.44 17.90
CA SER A 383 -23.52 23.37 18.92
C SER A 383 -22.71 24.66 18.99
N VAL A 384 -23.34 25.75 19.40
CA VAL A 384 -22.68 27.05 19.53
C VAL A 384 -22.35 27.35 20.99
N TRP A 385 -21.15 27.86 21.22
CA TRP A 385 -20.60 28.17 22.54
C TRP A 385 -20.01 29.57 22.56
N GLN A 386 -19.97 30.19 23.74
CA GLN A 386 -19.45 31.54 23.94
C GLN A 386 -18.45 31.56 25.10
N SER A 387 -17.36 32.33 24.93
CA SER A 387 -16.43 32.69 26.00
C SER A 387 -16.10 34.18 25.89
N GLY A 388 -16.66 35.00 26.78
CA GLY A 388 -16.56 36.46 26.67
C GLY A 388 -17.15 36.98 25.35
N HIS A 389 -16.34 37.66 24.54
CA HIS A 389 -16.75 38.17 23.21
C HIS A 389 -16.48 37.21 22.05
N ARG A 390 -15.94 36.01 22.33
CA ARG A 390 -15.62 34.99 21.32
C ARG A 390 -16.72 33.95 21.25
N TYR A 391 -16.97 33.46 20.04
CA TYR A 391 -18.03 32.49 19.76
C TYR A 391 -17.43 31.31 19.01
N PHE A 392 -17.85 30.10 19.35
CA PHE A 392 -17.32 28.86 18.80
C PHE A 392 -18.46 27.97 18.33
N TYR A 393 -18.22 27.24 17.26
CA TYR A 393 -19.06 26.16 16.80
C TYR A 393 -18.34 24.84 17.05
N PHE A 394 -18.94 23.97 17.84
CA PHE A 394 -18.47 22.61 18.09
C PHE A 394 -19.20 21.68 17.12
N ASP A 395 -18.43 21.11 16.20
CA ASP A 395 -18.94 20.31 15.10
C ASP A 395 -19.36 18.91 15.55
N ALA A 396 -20.42 18.38 14.95
CA ALA A 396 -20.86 17.00 15.07
C ALA A 396 -21.17 16.36 13.70
N LEU A 397 -20.74 16.98 12.59
CA LEU A 397 -20.80 16.43 11.24
C LEU A 397 -19.64 15.46 10.97
N GLY A 398 -18.44 15.83 11.40
CA GLY A 398 -17.24 15.04 11.20
C GLY A 398 -16.48 15.31 9.91
N SER A 399 -15.29 14.73 9.86
CA SER A 399 -14.31 14.94 8.80
C SER A 399 -14.75 14.42 7.44
N SER A 400 -15.61 13.39 7.36
CA SER A 400 -16.14 12.93 6.08
C SER A 400 -17.01 13.99 5.39
N GLN A 401 -17.52 14.96 6.14
CA GLN A 401 -18.33 16.07 5.65
C GLN A 401 -17.52 17.34 5.38
N LEU A 402 -16.20 17.23 5.24
CA LEU A 402 -15.27 18.34 5.02
C LEU A 402 -15.16 19.29 6.23
N MET A 403 -15.48 18.78 7.42
CA MET A 403 -15.28 19.47 8.71
C MET A 403 -14.14 18.77 9.47
N PRO A 404 -12.86 19.03 9.15
CA PRO A 404 -11.74 18.30 9.75
C PRO A 404 -11.48 18.60 11.23
N SER A 405 -12.06 19.66 11.80
CA SER A 405 -11.81 20.10 13.18
C SER A 405 -13.07 20.01 14.01
N ALA A 406 -12.98 19.52 15.25
CA ALA A 406 -14.14 19.51 16.15
C ALA A 406 -14.54 20.91 16.64
N VAL A 407 -13.64 21.90 16.54
CA VAL A 407 -13.89 23.28 17.01
C VAL A 407 -13.52 24.29 15.95
N TYR A 408 -14.48 25.19 15.68
CA TYR A 408 -14.34 26.34 14.81
C TYR A 408 -14.68 27.62 15.58
N GLU A 409 -14.02 28.72 15.25
CA GLU A 409 -14.32 30.05 15.76
C GLU A 409 -15.22 30.80 14.77
N LEU A 410 -16.27 31.42 15.30
CA LEU A 410 -17.22 32.22 14.55
C LEU A 410 -16.73 33.67 14.49
N LYS A 411 -16.98 34.31 13.35
CA LYS A 411 -16.56 35.70 13.11
C LYS A 411 -17.10 36.68 14.15
N ASP A 412 -18.38 36.56 14.49
CA ASP A 412 -19.05 37.48 15.42
C ASP A 412 -20.36 36.90 15.99
N ALA A 413 -20.98 37.68 16.88
CA ALA A 413 -22.24 37.36 17.53
C ALA A 413 -23.44 37.25 16.58
N SER A 414 -23.37 37.83 15.37
CA SER A 414 -24.43 37.74 14.37
C SER A 414 -24.45 36.34 13.77
N VAL A 415 -23.28 35.80 13.41
CA VAL A 415 -23.15 34.42 12.89
C VAL A 415 -23.58 33.41 13.97
N ALA A 416 -23.18 33.63 15.22
CA ALA A 416 -23.61 32.78 16.34
C ALA A 416 -25.14 32.77 16.52
N ARG A 417 -25.79 33.93 16.39
CA ARG A 417 -27.27 34.04 16.43
C ARG A 417 -27.93 33.37 15.24
N GLN A 418 -27.36 33.49 14.04
CA GLN A 418 -27.84 32.78 12.86
C GLN A 418 -27.84 31.27 13.08
N LEU A 419 -26.70 30.70 13.51
CA LEU A 419 -26.58 29.26 13.75
C LEU A 419 -27.51 28.74 14.86
N THR A 420 -27.72 29.53 15.92
CA THR A 420 -28.62 29.14 17.03
C THR A 420 -30.10 29.33 16.70
N ALA A 421 -30.45 30.18 15.73
CA ALA A 421 -31.83 30.39 15.28
C ALA A 421 -32.27 29.42 14.16
N SER A 422 -31.31 28.85 13.42
CA SER A 422 -31.60 27.91 12.33
C SER A 422 -32.08 26.55 12.85
N ALA A 423 -33.34 26.22 12.58
CA ALA A 423 -33.90 24.89 12.86
C ALA A 423 -33.50 23.84 11.81
N ASP A 424 -33.26 24.26 10.56
CA ASP A 424 -32.97 23.39 9.40
C ASP A 424 -31.57 23.65 8.82
N LEU A 425 -30.53 23.60 9.65
CA LEU A 425 -29.15 23.80 9.17
C LEU A 425 -28.68 22.59 8.34
N ARG A 426 -28.25 22.82 7.11
CA ARG A 426 -27.68 21.81 6.22
C ARG A 426 -26.16 21.81 6.32
N SER A 427 -25.54 20.69 5.94
CA SER A 427 -24.08 20.58 5.85
C SER A 427 -23.47 21.64 4.91
N ASP A 428 -24.17 21.99 3.83
CA ASP A 428 -23.67 22.98 2.87
C ASP A 428 -23.68 24.40 3.44
N ASP A 429 -24.62 24.74 4.34
CA ASP A 429 -24.65 26.05 5.00
C ASP A 429 -23.39 26.27 5.86
N LEU A 430 -22.88 25.21 6.50
CA LEU A 430 -21.64 25.27 7.28
C LEU A 430 -20.41 25.43 6.39
N ARG A 431 -20.40 24.81 5.21
CA ARG A 431 -19.32 24.96 4.21
C ARG A 431 -19.32 26.37 3.63
N ASP A 432 -20.48 26.94 3.34
CA ASP A 432 -20.59 28.34 2.89
C ASP A 432 -20.06 29.33 3.95
N LEU A 433 -20.27 29.04 5.24
CA LEU A 433 -19.69 29.82 6.33
C LEU A 433 -18.16 29.67 6.41
N LEU A 434 -17.61 28.48 6.14
CA LEU A 434 -16.15 28.28 6.03
C LEU A 434 -15.57 29.06 4.85
N ASP A 435 -16.17 28.93 3.66
CA ASP A 435 -15.70 29.55 2.43
C ASP A 435 -15.75 31.09 2.50
N SER A 436 -16.78 31.63 3.16
CA SER A 436 -16.91 33.08 3.41
C SER A 436 -16.00 33.59 4.55
N GLY A 437 -15.35 32.71 5.29
CA GLY A 437 -14.54 33.04 6.47
C GLY A 437 -15.36 33.50 7.69
N ALA A 438 -16.69 33.30 7.66
CA ALA A 438 -17.57 33.53 8.81
C ALA A 438 -17.38 32.45 9.90
N LEU A 439 -16.91 31.27 9.50
CA LEU A 439 -16.44 30.16 10.32
C LEU A 439 -14.98 29.88 9.94
N LYS A 440 -14.12 29.64 10.93
CA LYS A 440 -12.70 29.30 10.69
C LYS A 440 -12.18 28.36 11.76
N GLU A 441 -11.12 27.60 11.48
CA GLU A 441 -10.49 26.80 12.53
C GLU A 441 -10.08 27.68 13.71
N ALA A 442 -10.37 27.20 14.92
CA ALA A 442 -10.06 27.95 16.13
C ALA A 442 -8.55 28.00 16.38
N GLY A 443 -8.07 29.14 16.89
CA GLY A 443 -6.67 29.27 17.32
C GLY A 443 -6.34 28.24 18.40
N SER A 444 -5.30 27.43 18.17
CA SER A 444 -4.95 26.30 19.04
C SER A 444 -3.46 25.97 19.03
N THR A 445 -3.05 25.28 20.10
CA THR A 445 -1.73 24.67 20.24
C THR A 445 -1.85 23.14 20.11
N THR A 446 -1.19 22.54 19.12
CA THR A 446 -1.10 21.09 18.98
C THR A 446 -0.31 20.50 20.15
N VAL A 447 -0.91 19.56 20.87
CA VAL A 447 -0.29 18.92 22.04
C VAL A 447 0.24 17.54 21.73
N VAL A 448 -0.48 16.79 20.89
CA VAL A 448 -0.12 15.44 20.44
C VAL A 448 -0.51 15.28 18.98
N THR A 449 0.28 14.52 18.21
CA THR A 449 -0.07 14.13 16.83
C THR A 449 0.20 12.64 16.61
N ALA A 450 -0.84 11.89 16.25
CA ALA A 450 -0.71 10.53 15.73
C ALA A 450 -0.61 10.60 14.20
N THR A 451 0.33 9.87 13.60
CA THR A 451 0.57 9.90 12.15
C THR A 451 0.66 8.48 11.62
N THR A 452 -0.05 8.20 10.53
CA THR A 452 0.13 6.99 9.72
C THR A 452 0.61 7.41 8.34
N ASP A 453 1.81 6.95 7.95
CA ASP A 453 2.39 7.15 6.63
C ASP A 453 2.08 5.95 5.71
N TYR A 454 1.48 6.22 4.56
CA TYR A 454 1.18 5.21 3.55
C TYR A 454 2.40 4.98 2.66
N ARG A 455 2.88 3.73 2.60
CA ARG A 455 4.05 3.38 1.79
C ARG A 455 3.69 3.35 0.30
N GLU A 456 4.37 4.17 -0.49
CA GLU A 456 4.27 4.12 -1.95
C GLU A 456 5.01 2.89 -2.51
N TYR A 457 4.28 1.89 -3.01
CA TYR A 457 4.86 0.74 -3.72
C TYR A 457 5.25 1.04 -5.19
N GLY A 458 5.28 2.31 -5.60
CA GLY A 458 5.36 2.71 -7.02
C GLY A 458 6.73 2.67 -7.71
N ASN A 459 7.83 2.44 -6.99
CA ASN A 459 9.17 2.78 -7.53
C ASN A 459 10.07 1.58 -7.90
N LEU A 460 9.71 0.35 -7.54
CA LEU A 460 10.57 -0.82 -7.77
C LEU A 460 10.90 -1.02 -9.26
N ALA A 461 9.90 -0.85 -10.14
CA ALA A 461 10.08 -0.97 -11.59
C ALA A 461 11.03 0.10 -12.16
N TYR A 462 10.93 1.35 -11.69
CA TYR A 462 11.83 2.44 -12.10
C TYR A 462 13.26 2.24 -11.59
N TRP A 463 13.43 1.75 -10.36
CA TRP A 463 14.73 1.38 -9.81
C TRP A 463 15.38 0.24 -10.60
N LEU A 464 14.60 -0.77 -11.01
CA LEU A 464 15.11 -1.86 -11.85
C LEU A 464 15.60 -1.35 -13.21
N ILE A 465 14.84 -0.47 -13.88
CA ILE A 465 15.25 0.15 -15.16
C ILE A 465 16.50 1.02 -14.96
N GLY A 466 16.51 1.88 -13.95
CA GLY A 466 17.65 2.76 -13.63
C GLY A 466 18.93 1.98 -13.33
N SER A 467 18.82 0.90 -12.54
CA SER A 467 19.96 0.03 -12.22
C SER A 467 20.53 -0.66 -13.46
N GLY A 468 19.68 -1.08 -14.40
CA GLY A 468 20.10 -1.65 -15.69
C GLY A 468 20.91 -0.64 -16.52
N ILE A 469 20.45 0.61 -16.62
CA ILE A 469 21.16 1.68 -17.33
C ILE A 469 22.53 1.96 -16.70
N VAL A 470 22.59 2.06 -15.38
CA VAL A 470 23.85 2.29 -14.63
C VAL A 470 24.83 1.13 -14.84
N LEU A 471 24.35 -0.11 -14.83
CA LEU A 471 25.19 -1.30 -15.09
C LEU A 471 25.79 -1.26 -16.51
N VAL A 472 25.02 -0.87 -17.53
CA VAL A 472 25.55 -0.68 -18.90
C VAL A 472 26.64 0.39 -18.91
N LEU A 473 26.42 1.53 -18.24
CA LEU A 473 27.42 2.59 -18.15
C LEU A 473 28.69 2.13 -17.43
N LEU A 474 28.58 1.40 -16.32
CA LEU A 474 29.74 0.86 -15.60
C LEU A 474 30.50 -0.19 -16.42
N LEU A 475 29.79 -1.09 -17.11
CA LEU A 475 30.40 -2.04 -18.05
C LEU A 475 31.16 -1.32 -19.16
N THR A 476 30.65 -0.18 -19.66
CA THR A 476 31.35 0.60 -20.68
C THR A 476 32.65 1.23 -20.17
N LEU A 477 32.71 1.62 -18.89
CA LEU A 477 33.92 2.15 -18.27
C LEU A 477 34.98 1.06 -18.06
N VAL A 478 34.56 -0.13 -17.59
CA VAL A 478 35.45 -1.28 -17.34
C VAL A 478 35.98 -1.89 -18.64
N LEU A 479 35.24 -1.77 -19.74
CA LEU A 479 35.66 -2.28 -21.06
C LEU A 479 36.57 -1.31 -21.85
N LYS A 480 36.85 -0.10 -21.35
CA LYS A 480 37.92 0.76 -21.91
C LYS A 480 39.29 0.09 -21.70
N LYS A 481 40.16 0.10 -22.70
CA LYS A 481 41.46 -0.59 -22.65
C LYS A 481 42.60 0.40 -22.40
N GLY A 482 43.37 0.25 -21.32
CA GLY A 482 44.57 1.07 -21.04
C GLY A 482 44.32 2.35 -20.22
N ASN A 483 45.37 3.14 -19.99
CA ASN A 483 45.43 4.31 -19.09
C ASN A 483 44.66 5.56 -19.58
N GLY A 484 43.64 5.41 -20.43
CA GLY A 484 42.90 6.53 -21.01
C GLY A 484 43.49 7.15 -22.28
N ASP A 485 44.56 6.57 -22.84
CA ASP A 485 45.16 7.01 -24.12
C ASP A 485 44.17 6.84 -25.30
N PRO A 486 44.14 7.75 -26.29
CA PRO A 486 43.21 7.69 -27.44
C PRO A 486 43.37 6.51 -28.38
N PHE A 487 44.50 5.80 -28.30
CA PHE A 487 44.80 4.65 -29.15
C PHE A 487 45.72 3.68 -28.43
N VAL A 488 45.77 2.46 -28.95
CA VAL A 488 46.72 1.41 -28.54
C VAL A 488 47.46 0.93 -29.78
N LEU A 489 48.79 0.89 -29.71
CA LEU A 489 49.65 0.32 -30.75
C LEU A 489 49.91 -1.14 -30.42
N LYS A 490 49.44 -2.06 -31.27
CA LYS A 490 49.63 -3.50 -31.06
C LYS A 490 49.58 -4.27 -32.37
N ASP A 491 50.45 -5.28 -32.50
CA ASP A 491 50.44 -6.26 -33.59
C ASP A 491 50.48 -5.61 -34.99
N GLY A 492 51.21 -4.50 -35.15
CA GLY A 492 51.30 -3.75 -36.42
C GLY A 492 50.10 -2.84 -36.72
N TYR A 493 49.20 -2.63 -35.76
CA TYR A 493 48.03 -1.76 -35.88
C TYR A 493 48.03 -0.60 -34.88
N LEU A 494 47.51 0.54 -35.31
CA LEU A 494 46.97 1.57 -34.44
C LEU A 494 45.47 1.30 -34.25
N ILE A 495 45.08 1.01 -33.02
CA ILE A 495 43.70 0.71 -32.64
C ILE A 495 43.15 1.89 -31.86
N ILE A 496 42.11 2.53 -32.38
CA ILE A 496 41.44 3.63 -31.70
C ILE A 496 40.82 3.13 -30.38
N ASN A 497 41.03 3.86 -29.28
CA ASN A 497 40.52 3.51 -27.96
C ASN A 497 39.18 4.20 -27.67
N ASN A 498 38.17 3.92 -28.52
CA ASN A 498 36.79 4.40 -28.36
C ASN A 498 35.79 3.33 -28.83
N PHE A 499 34.48 3.62 -28.77
CA PHE A 499 33.40 2.68 -29.14
C PHE A 499 33.56 2.01 -30.51
N SER A 500 34.19 2.68 -31.49
CA SER A 500 34.39 2.12 -32.84
C SER A 500 35.53 1.11 -32.93
N PHE A 501 36.53 1.21 -32.04
CA PHE A 501 37.76 0.42 -32.03
C PHE A 501 38.41 0.22 -33.42
N LYS A 502 38.25 1.23 -34.28
CA LYS A 502 38.72 1.18 -35.66
C LYS A 502 40.23 0.92 -35.68
N LYS A 503 40.66 0.02 -36.56
CA LYS A 503 42.06 -0.36 -36.71
C LYS A 503 42.63 0.25 -37.98
N TYR A 504 43.86 0.72 -37.87
CA TYR A 504 44.65 1.24 -38.98
C TYR A 504 45.96 0.47 -39.01
N ARG A 505 46.34 -0.11 -40.16
CA ARG A 505 47.65 -0.74 -40.30
C ARG A 505 48.72 0.34 -40.25
N ILE A 506 49.75 0.16 -39.44
CA ILE A 506 50.75 1.22 -39.19
C ILE A 506 51.42 1.68 -40.50
N HIS A 507 51.70 0.76 -41.43
CA HIS A 507 52.33 1.10 -42.72
C HIS A 507 51.42 1.87 -43.69
N GLU A 508 50.10 1.84 -43.48
CA GLU A 508 49.10 2.57 -44.29
C GLU A 508 48.87 3.99 -43.75
N ILE A 509 49.33 4.30 -42.54
CA ILE A 509 49.16 5.62 -41.93
C ILE A 509 50.18 6.58 -42.52
N ALA A 510 49.70 7.69 -43.10
CA ALA A 510 50.55 8.80 -43.52
C ALA A 510 50.92 9.67 -42.33
N LYS A 511 49.92 10.09 -41.55
CA LYS A 511 50.12 10.85 -40.32
C LYS A 511 48.91 10.80 -39.38
N VAL A 512 49.15 11.11 -38.11
CA VAL A 512 48.10 11.36 -37.11
C VAL A 512 48.12 12.84 -36.73
N VAL A 513 46.96 13.50 -36.84
CA VAL A 513 46.80 14.93 -36.51
C VAL A 513 46.05 15.05 -35.19
N PHE A 514 46.63 15.79 -34.26
CA PHE A 514 45.99 16.19 -33.01
C PHE A 514 45.53 17.64 -33.13
N THR A 515 44.24 17.90 -32.96
CA THR A 515 43.66 19.25 -33.00
C THR A 515 43.26 19.69 -31.60
N ILE A 516 43.78 20.82 -31.15
CA ILE A 516 43.43 21.47 -29.88
C ILE A 516 42.43 22.58 -30.18
N GLU A 517 41.20 22.48 -29.66
CA GLU A 517 40.15 23.50 -29.85
C GLU A 517 39.78 24.13 -28.50
N ARG A 518 39.82 25.46 -28.38
CA ARG A 518 39.32 26.16 -27.18
C ARG A 518 37.79 26.06 -27.16
N THR A 519 37.24 25.69 -26.01
CA THR A 519 35.78 25.53 -25.86
C THR A 519 35.13 26.91 -25.73
N LEU A 520 34.10 27.18 -26.54
CA LEU A 520 33.42 28.49 -26.59
C LEU A 520 32.44 28.74 -25.43
N THR A 521 32.20 27.77 -24.55
CA THR A 521 31.32 27.95 -23.39
C THR A 521 32.07 28.67 -22.27
N GLY A 522 31.47 29.71 -21.69
CA GLY A 522 32.07 30.75 -20.83
C GLY A 522 32.70 30.33 -19.49
N ALA A 523 33.15 29.09 -19.38
CA ALA A 523 33.76 28.56 -18.16
C ALA A 523 35.10 27.85 -18.42
N GLY A 524 35.78 28.18 -19.53
CA GLY A 524 37.16 27.81 -19.83
C GLY A 524 37.38 26.30 -20.10
N GLY A 525 38.32 25.99 -20.98
CA GLY A 525 38.74 24.60 -21.26
C GLY A 525 39.04 24.34 -22.73
N TYR A 526 39.66 23.19 -23.00
CA TYR A 526 40.07 22.78 -24.33
C TYR A 526 39.58 21.36 -24.62
N ASN A 527 39.22 21.11 -25.88
CA ASN A 527 38.92 19.78 -26.37
C ASN A 527 40.04 19.33 -27.30
N VAL A 528 40.51 18.10 -27.11
CA VAL A 528 41.51 17.50 -28.01
C VAL A 528 40.87 16.46 -28.88
N ARG A 529 41.08 16.61 -30.17
CA ARG A 529 40.63 15.67 -31.19
C ARG A 529 41.82 15.00 -31.85
N MET A 530 41.69 13.72 -32.16
CA MET A 530 42.66 12.97 -32.97
C MET A 530 42.04 12.58 -34.29
N GLN A 531 42.81 12.66 -35.36
CA GLN A 531 42.43 12.19 -36.68
C GLN A 531 43.58 11.42 -37.33
N VAL A 532 43.29 10.23 -37.85
CA VAL A 532 44.27 9.42 -38.59
C VAL A 532 44.12 9.70 -40.08
N ILE A 533 45.22 9.97 -40.78
CA ILE A 533 45.28 10.19 -42.22
C ILE A 533 46.09 9.06 -42.85
N GLU A 534 45.52 8.38 -43.84
CA GLU A 534 46.14 7.26 -44.55
C GLU A 534 46.94 7.75 -45.77
N LYS A 535 47.93 6.96 -46.21
CA LYS A 535 48.75 7.25 -47.42
C LYS A 535 47.93 7.28 -48.70
N SER A 536 46.76 6.65 -48.70
CA SER A 536 45.77 6.69 -49.78
C SER A 536 45.04 8.05 -49.91
N GLY A 537 45.26 8.99 -48.98
CA GLY A 537 44.53 10.26 -48.91
C GLY A 537 43.21 10.19 -48.13
N LYS A 538 42.78 8.99 -47.70
CA LYS A 538 41.58 8.83 -46.86
C LYS A 538 41.83 9.38 -45.44
N THR A 539 40.86 10.13 -44.92
CA THR A 539 40.90 10.69 -43.57
C THR A 539 39.91 9.98 -42.65
N GLY A 540 40.35 9.63 -41.45
CA GLY A 540 39.50 9.10 -40.38
C GLY A 540 38.55 10.16 -39.82
N ARG A 541 37.54 9.76 -39.05
CA ARG A 541 36.71 10.72 -38.29
C ARG A 541 37.58 11.41 -37.24
N LYS A 542 37.30 12.68 -36.93
CA LYS A 542 37.88 13.38 -35.78
C LYS A 542 37.31 12.80 -34.49
N LEU A 543 38.16 12.39 -33.58
CA LEU A 543 37.79 11.68 -32.36
C LEU A 543 38.19 12.50 -31.14
N MET A 544 37.20 12.91 -30.35
CA MET A 544 37.47 13.57 -29.07
C MET A 544 37.91 12.52 -28.04
N PHE A 545 39.04 12.78 -27.36
CA PHE A 545 39.57 11.86 -26.35
C PHE A 545 40.01 12.53 -25.05
N ALA A 546 40.11 13.86 -25.04
CA ALA A 546 40.25 14.67 -23.84
C ALA A 546 39.25 15.84 -23.91
N GLY A 547 38.44 15.97 -22.87
CA GLY A 547 37.40 16.99 -22.74
C GLY A 547 37.06 17.24 -21.26
N ARG A 548 36.41 18.37 -20.99
CA ARG A 548 36.23 19.06 -19.69
C ARG A 548 35.99 18.22 -18.42
N ALA A 549 35.46 16.99 -18.54
CA ALA A 549 35.21 16.09 -17.41
C ALA A 549 36.43 15.30 -16.90
N THR A 550 37.61 15.48 -17.50
CA THR A 550 38.82 14.71 -17.11
C THR A 550 39.96 15.54 -16.51
N LEU A 551 39.95 16.89 -16.58
CA LEU A 551 41.05 17.73 -16.08
C LEU A 551 40.58 19.13 -15.62
N LEU A 552 41.10 19.59 -14.47
CA LEU A 552 40.86 20.88 -13.78
C LEU A 552 41.63 22.07 -14.43
N PRO A 553 41.43 23.34 -13.98
CA PRO A 553 41.95 24.54 -14.67
C PRO A 553 43.48 24.65 -14.60
N GLY A 554 44.15 24.28 -15.69
CA GLY A 554 45.61 24.37 -15.90
C GLY A 554 46.05 23.89 -17.30
N SER A 555 45.11 23.84 -18.25
CA SER A 555 44.96 22.72 -19.18
C SER A 555 45.69 22.78 -20.53
N ASP A 556 46.40 23.85 -20.91
CA ASP A 556 47.10 23.87 -22.22
C ASP A 556 48.49 23.23 -22.15
N ALA A 557 49.30 23.57 -21.13
CA ALA A 557 50.65 23.05 -20.99
C ALA A 557 50.68 21.54 -20.70
N GLU A 558 49.86 21.08 -19.75
CA GLU A 558 49.73 19.65 -19.41
C GLU A 558 49.20 18.82 -20.58
N MET A 559 48.25 19.38 -21.34
CA MET A 559 47.70 18.71 -22.51
C MET A 559 48.72 18.66 -23.65
N ARG A 560 49.48 19.73 -23.90
CA ARG A 560 50.57 19.69 -24.87
C ARG A 560 51.60 18.64 -24.45
N GLN A 561 51.96 18.55 -23.17
CA GLN A 561 52.87 17.53 -22.66
C GLN A 561 52.33 16.11 -22.87
N TYR A 562 51.03 15.90 -22.61
CA TYR A 562 50.36 14.63 -22.87
C TYR A 562 50.32 14.28 -24.36
N ILE A 563 50.01 15.23 -25.24
CA ILE A 563 50.06 15.02 -26.69
C ILE A 563 51.49 14.72 -27.14
N GLN A 564 52.52 15.37 -26.58
CA GLN A 564 53.91 15.04 -26.90
C GLN A 564 54.26 13.59 -26.51
N LYS A 565 53.78 13.10 -25.37
CA LYS A 565 53.92 11.68 -24.99
C LYS A 565 53.28 10.76 -26.04
N LEU A 566 52.07 11.06 -26.49
CA LEU A 566 51.37 10.28 -27.53
C LEU A 566 52.12 10.33 -28.87
N LYS A 567 52.66 11.49 -29.25
CA LYS A 567 53.48 11.63 -30.46
C LYS A 567 54.78 10.84 -30.38
N ALA A 568 55.42 10.77 -29.20
CA ALA A 568 56.61 9.96 -29.00
C ALA A 568 56.31 8.46 -29.21
N GLN A 569 55.17 7.98 -28.69
CA GLN A 569 54.70 6.60 -28.94
C GLN A 569 54.47 6.32 -30.43
N LEU A 570 53.85 7.25 -31.16
CA LEU A 570 53.65 7.13 -32.61
C LEU A 570 54.98 7.14 -33.38
N ARG A 571 55.91 8.03 -33.01
CA ARG A 571 57.23 8.15 -33.64
C ARG A 571 58.05 6.88 -33.45
N ALA A 572 57.98 6.24 -32.29
CA ALA A 572 58.65 4.97 -32.02
C ALA A 572 58.19 3.83 -32.98
N GLN A 573 57.01 3.96 -33.58
CA GLN A 573 56.47 3.04 -34.59
C GLN A 573 56.59 3.58 -36.03
N GLY A 574 57.39 4.63 -36.25
CA GLY A 574 57.60 5.25 -37.57
C GLY A 574 56.42 6.08 -38.09
N ILE A 575 55.43 6.38 -37.26
CA ILE A 575 54.24 7.15 -37.66
C ILE A 575 54.51 8.65 -37.48
N ARG A 576 54.33 9.43 -38.56
CA ARG A 576 54.40 10.89 -38.49
C ARG A 576 53.19 11.44 -37.71
N SER A 577 53.41 12.48 -36.91
CA SER A 577 52.33 13.12 -36.17
C SER A 577 52.49 14.63 -36.09
N GLU A 578 51.37 15.33 -36.19
CA GLU A 578 51.30 16.80 -36.20
C GLU A 578 50.31 17.28 -35.14
N ILE A 579 50.58 18.46 -34.60
CA ILE A 579 49.65 19.17 -33.72
C ILE A 579 49.16 20.38 -34.48
N THR A 580 47.85 20.53 -34.58
CA THR A 580 47.18 21.74 -35.06
C THR A 580 46.38 22.30 -33.88
N GLY A 581 46.36 23.61 -33.71
CA GLY A 581 45.71 24.20 -32.55
C GLY A 581 45.90 25.69 -32.49
#